data_AF-A0A1Y3NMA1-F1
#
_entry.id   AF-A0A1Y3NMA1-F1
#
_cell.length_a   1.000
_cell.length_b   1.000
_cell.length_c   1.000
_cell.angle_alpha   90.00
_cell.angle_beta   90.00
_cell.angle_gamma   90.00
#
_symmetry.space_group_name_H-M   'P 1'
#
loop_
_entity.id
_entity.type
_entity.pdbx_description
1 polymer ?
#
loop_
_entity_poly.entity_id
_entity_poly.type
_entity_poly.pdbx_seq_one_letter_code
_entity_poly.pdbx_strand_id
1 'polypeptide(L)'
;MSKNDVLNLDVEKFKTKDDCPDYSTGFDEENNYCKFHFFCKNETCSTVDEKGYVEFDNKTYKAYTCSFSGSPILGDISCTSDSECLTNNCYKNHCHRKNAMPRIECIVQRQYDNQTSSYKPAMYCNKAENEDCRRDEECFSNQCIHSKENSTRYYCGPEIPVKDGSFSIYVIIILPIVLLILCFMFCGFDGEYETDNSYFDYGGGGSSGGGGCDCGGE
;
A
#
# COMPACT_ATOMS: atom_id res chain seq x y z
N MET A 1 -20.44 2.61 16.97
CA MET A 1 -19.41 1.90 17.76
C MET A 1 -18.40 2.91 18.29
N SER A 2 -17.75 2.71 19.45
CA SER A 2 -16.70 3.66 19.86
C SER A 2 -15.42 3.44 19.05
N LYS A 3 -14.60 4.49 18.88
CA LYS A 3 -13.32 4.39 18.17
C LYS A 3 -12.38 3.37 18.81
N ASN A 4 -12.39 3.28 20.14
CA ASN A 4 -11.61 2.29 20.86
C ASN A 4 -12.09 0.86 20.59
N ASP A 5 -13.41 0.63 20.49
CA ASP A 5 -13.93 -0.71 20.14
C ASP A 5 -13.55 -1.09 18.71
N VAL A 6 -13.58 -0.14 17.77
CA VAL A 6 -13.12 -0.35 16.39
C VAL A 6 -11.64 -0.73 16.36
N LEU A 7 -10.78 0.01 17.07
CA LEU A 7 -9.33 -0.29 17.12
C LEU A 7 -9.00 -1.64 17.76
N ASN A 8 -9.82 -2.10 18.71
CA ASN A 8 -9.63 -3.38 19.39
C ASN A 8 -10.45 -4.52 18.77
N LEU A 9 -11.00 -4.32 17.56
CA LEU A 9 -11.76 -5.35 16.87
C LEU A 9 -10.82 -6.50 16.48
N ASP A 10 -11.18 -7.71 16.92
CA ASP A 10 -10.43 -8.92 16.62
C ASP A 10 -10.84 -9.45 15.23
N VAL A 11 -10.21 -8.91 14.19
CA VAL A 11 -10.49 -9.23 12.78
C VAL A 11 -10.27 -10.73 12.50
N GLU A 12 -9.32 -11.36 13.19
CA GLU A 12 -8.99 -12.78 12.99
C GLU A 12 -10.09 -13.74 13.45
N LYS A 13 -11.06 -13.28 14.25
CA LYS A 13 -12.22 -14.11 14.63
C LYS A 13 -13.16 -14.38 13.45
N PHE A 14 -13.19 -13.50 12.46
CA PHE A 14 -14.20 -13.52 11.40
C PHE A 14 -13.63 -14.13 10.11
N LYS A 15 -13.35 -15.44 10.13
CA LYS A 15 -12.67 -16.16 9.03
C LYS A 15 -13.59 -16.74 7.98
N THR A 16 -14.88 -16.87 8.29
CA THR A 16 -15.88 -17.41 7.36
C THR A 16 -16.86 -16.32 6.96
N LYS A 17 -17.45 -16.48 5.78
CA LYS A 17 -18.46 -15.56 5.26
C LYS A 17 -19.69 -15.47 6.16
N ASP A 18 -20.07 -16.58 6.79
CA ASP A 18 -21.25 -16.66 7.66
C ASP A 18 -21.00 -16.04 9.05
N ASP A 19 -19.73 -15.85 9.43
CA ASP A 19 -19.35 -15.21 10.70
C ASP A 19 -19.25 -13.69 10.57
N CYS A 20 -19.42 -13.11 9.38
CA CYS A 20 -19.29 -11.67 9.19
C CYS A 20 -20.42 -10.92 9.92
N PRO A 21 -20.08 -10.00 10.83
CA PRO A 21 -21.10 -9.22 11.53
C PRO A 21 -21.75 -8.20 10.59
N ASP A 22 -22.95 -7.74 10.93
CA ASP A 22 -23.74 -6.80 10.13
C ASP A 22 -23.03 -5.47 9.83
N TYR A 23 -22.05 -5.09 10.65
CA TYR A 23 -21.26 -3.88 10.45
C TYR A 23 -20.04 -4.07 9.53
N SER A 24 -19.82 -5.29 9.03
CA SER A 24 -18.81 -5.56 7.99
C SER A 24 -19.29 -5.04 6.63
N THR A 25 -18.34 -4.69 5.76
CA THR A 25 -18.62 -4.24 4.38
C THR A 25 -18.56 -5.38 3.36
N GLY A 26 -18.36 -6.62 3.83
CA GLY A 26 -18.31 -7.82 3.00
C GLY A 26 -17.29 -8.83 3.49
N PHE A 27 -17.02 -9.84 2.65
CA PHE A 27 -16.01 -10.87 2.93
C PHE A 27 -14.91 -10.81 1.86
N ASP A 28 -13.66 -10.90 2.30
CA ASP A 28 -12.50 -11.02 1.42
C ASP A 28 -12.19 -12.50 1.17
N GLU A 29 -12.59 -13.03 0.02
CA GLU A 29 -12.37 -14.45 -0.33
C GLU A 29 -10.89 -14.78 -0.57
N GLU A 30 -10.08 -13.81 -1.01
CA GLU A 30 -8.65 -14.02 -1.25
C GLU A 30 -7.88 -14.17 0.08
N ASN A 31 -8.28 -13.39 1.08
CA ASN A 31 -7.59 -13.32 2.36
C ASN A 31 -8.31 -14.04 3.50
N ASN A 32 -9.51 -14.56 3.28
CA ASN A 32 -10.36 -15.27 4.24
C ASN A 32 -10.65 -14.48 5.52
N TYR A 33 -11.07 -13.22 5.39
CA TYR A 33 -11.52 -12.41 6.53
C TYR A 33 -12.64 -11.44 6.14
N CYS A 34 -13.46 -11.01 7.10
CA CYS A 34 -14.50 -10.01 6.87
C CYS A 34 -13.92 -8.59 6.72
N LYS A 35 -14.35 -7.87 5.69
CA LYS A 35 -13.92 -6.50 5.43
C LYS A 35 -14.59 -5.54 6.41
N PHE A 36 -13.82 -4.60 6.92
CA PHE A 36 -14.30 -3.56 7.80
C PHE A 36 -13.85 -2.21 7.28
N HIS A 37 -14.81 -1.28 7.18
CA HIS A 37 -14.55 0.09 6.75
C HIS A 37 -15.46 1.01 7.57
N PHE A 38 -14.86 1.75 8.51
CA PHE A 38 -15.58 2.70 9.33
C PHE A 38 -15.12 4.13 9.08
N PHE A 39 -16.04 5.09 9.19
CA PHE A 39 -15.71 6.49 9.38
C PHE A 39 -16.00 6.89 10.82
N CYS A 40 -15.18 7.77 11.38
CA CYS A 40 -15.36 8.27 12.74
C CYS A 40 -15.63 9.77 12.77
N LYS A 41 -16.57 10.15 13.63
CA LYS A 41 -16.88 11.52 14.02
C LYS A 41 -16.64 11.62 15.53
N ASN A 42 -15.54 12.26 15.90
CA ASN A 42 -15.01 12.23 17.27
C ASN A 42 -14.73 10.79 17.72
N GLU A 43 -15.28 10.37 18.87
CA GLU A 43 -15.11 9.03 19.44
C GLU A 43 -16.12 7.99 18.91
N THR A 44 -17.06 8.42 18.07
CA THR A 44 -18.09 7.52 17.51
C THR A 44 -17.73 7.18 16.07
N CYS A 45 -17.76 5.89 15.73
CA CYS A 45 -17.53 5.38 14.39
C CYS A 45 -18.76 4.62 13.87
N SER A 46 -19.00 4.73 12.56
CA SER A 46 -20.06 4.03 11.82
C SER A 46 -19.46 3.36 10.59
N THR A 47 -19.98 2.19 10.24
CA THR A 47 -19.67 1.53 8.97
C THR A 47 -20.30 2.32 7.82
N VAL A 48 -19.67 2.26 6.65
CA VAL A 48 -20.16 2.88 5.42
C VAL A 48 -21.06 1.90 4.67
N ASP A 49 -22.20 2.38 4.17
CA ASP A 49 -23.07 1.57 3.32
C ASP A 49 -22.53 1.47 1.88
N GLU A 50 -23.16 0.62 1.05
CA GLU A 50 -22.78 0.42 -0.36
C GLU A 50 -22.84 1.71 -1.20
N LYS A 51 -23.58 2.72 -0.72
CA LYS A 51 -23.77 4.00 -1.40
C LYS A 51 -22.88 5.10 -0.85
N GLY A 52 -22.00 4.81 0.11
CA GLY A 52 -21.08 5.79 0.69
C GLY A 52 -21.66 6.68 1.80
N TYR A 53 -22.73 6.24 2.45
CA TYR A 53 -23.33 6.94 3.58
C TYR A 53 -22.96 6.31 4.92
N VAL A 54 -22.94 7.14 5.96
CA VAL A 54 -22.69 6.77 7.34
C VAL A 54 -23.75 7.41 8.23
N GLU A 55 -24.12 6.74 9.33
CA GLU A 55 -25.15 7.25 10.23
C GLU A 55 -24.57 7.62 11.60
N PHE A 56 -24.84 8.84 12.04
CA PHE A 56 -24.50 9.31 13.38
C PHE A 56 -25.70 10.05 13.97
N ASP A 57 -26.09 9.72 15.20
CA ASP A 57 -27.18 10.40 15.92
C ASP A 57 -28.50 10.44 15.12
N ASN A 58 -28.86 9.33 14.46
CA ASN A 58 -30.01 9.19 13.56
C ASN A 58 -29.99 10.17 12.36
N LYS A 59 -28.80 10.64 11.97
CA LYS A 59 -28.59 11.47 10.79
C LYS A 59 -27.62 10.78 9.85
N THR A 60 -28.00 10.76 8.58
CA THR A 60 -27.19 10.20 7.51
C THR A 60 -26.27 11.26 6.92
N TYR A 61 -25.00 10.91 6.75
CA TYR A 61 -23.97 11.77 6.19
C TYR A 61 -23.29 11.08 5.02
N LYS A 62 -22.82 11.87 4.06
CA LYS A 62 -21.97 11.43 2.95
C LYS A 62 -20.55 11.33 3.45
N ALA A 63 -20.00 10.12 3.42
CA ALA A 63 -18.71 9.84 4.01
C ALA A 63 -17.56 10.27 3.10
N TYR A 64 -17.66 10.03 1.79
CA TYR A 64 -16.62 10.31 0.81
C TYR A 64 -16.53 11.79 0.40
N THR A 65 -15.38 12.18 -0.15
CA THR A 65 -15.13 13.53 -0.67
C THR A 65 -14.54 13.41 -2.06
N CYS A 66 -14.73 14.44 -2.90
CA CYS A 66 -14.05 14.49 -4.18
C CYS A 66 -12.54 14.69 -4.02
N SER A 67 -11.80 14.12 -4.97
CA SER A 67 -10.38 14.41 -5.13
C SER A 67 -10.18 15.88 -5.50
N PHE A 68 -8.97 16.39 -5.29
CA PHE A 68 -8.62 17.77 -5.65
C PHE A 68 -8.85 18.07 -7.14
N SER A 69 -8.71 17.06 -8.01
CA SER A 69 -8.91 17.20 -9.45
C SER A 69 -10.38 17.28 -9.89
N GLY A 70 -11.32 17.29 -8.95
CA GLY A 70 -12.75 17.30 -9.23
C GLY A 70 -13.23 16.04 -9.95
N SER A 71 -12.38 15.01 -10.04
CA SER A 71 -12.79 13.72 -10.58
C SER A 71 -13.54 12.99 -9.46
N PRO A 72 -14.80 12.59 -9.70
CA PRO A 72 -15.55 11.86 -8.70
C PRO A 72 -14.82 10.56 -8.40
N ILE A 73 -14.50 10.34 -7.12
CA ILE A 73 -14.10 9.03 -6.62
C ILE A 73 -15.38 8.19 -6.58
N LEU A 74 -15.22 6.87 -6.74
CA LEU A 74 -16.29 5.87 -6.79
C LEU A 74 -17.48 6.23 -5.87
N GLY A 75 -18.66 6.43 -6.46
CA GLY A 75 -19.85 6.91 -5.74
C GLY A 75 -19.95 8.44 -5.75
N ASP A 76 -20.29 9.02 -6.90
CA ASP A 76 -20.50 10.46 -7.10
C ASP A 76 -21.76 10.95 -6.35
N ILE A 77 -21.67 11.01 -5.03
CA ILE A 77 -22.78 11.42 -4.18
C ILE A 77 -22.79 12.94 -4.14
N SER A 78 -23.66 13.54 -4.95
CA SER A 78 -23.82 14.98 -4.96
C SER A 78 -24.44 15.48 -3.66
N CYS A 79 -23.94 16.58 -3.08
CA CYS A 79 -24.52 17.24 -1.90
C CYS A 79 -25.27 18.52 -2.28
N THR A 80 -26.30 18.88 -1.51
CA THR A 80 -27.00 20.17 -1.69
C THR A 80 -26.73 21.16 -0.57
N SER A 81 -26.25 20.68 0.58
CA SER A 81 -25.94 21.47 1.76
C SER A 81 -24.73 20.93 2.51
N ASP A 82 -24.01 21.80 3.23
CA ASP A 82 -22.86 21.41 4.07
C ASP A 82 -23.22 20.30 5.06
N SER A 83 -24.42 20.37 5.64
CA SER A 83 -24.90 19.42 6.65
C SER A 83 -25.07 17.99 6.16
N GLU A 84 -25.12 17.75 4.85
CA GLU A 84 -25.16 16.40 4.28
C GLU A 84 -23.78 15.73 4.27
N CYS A 85 -22.69 16.51 4.34
CA CYS A 85 -21.33 16.00 4.28
C CYS A 85 -20.80 15.73 5.69
N LEU A 86 -20.08 14.62 5.86
CA LEU A 86 -19.43 14.32 7.14
C LEU A 86 -18.44 15.42 7.57
N THR A 87 -17.82 16.10 6.59
CA THR A 87 -16.91 17.24 6.76
C THR A 87 -17.60 18.56 7.09
N ASN A 88 -18.94 18.61 7.01
CA ASN A 88 -19.73 19.83 7.07
C ASN A 88 -19.22 20.92 6.09
N ASN A 89 -19.02 20.51 4.83
CA ASN A 89 -18.55 21.35 3.73
C ASN A 89 -18.94 20.75 2.37
N CYS A 90 -19.91 21.37 1.71
CA CYS A 90 -20.42 21.04 0.39
C CYS A 90 -20.00 22.14 -0.58
N TYR A 91 -19.19 21.80 -1.58
CA TYR A 91 -18.71 22.74 -2.58
C TYR A 91 -18.91 22.20 -3.98
N LYS A 92 -19.52 23.00 -4.85
CA LYS A 92 -19.89 22.61 -6.22
C LYS A 92 -20.66 21.28 -6.30
N ASN A 93 -21.60 21.08 -5.39
CA ASN A 93 -22.39 19.85 -5.25
C ASN A 93 -21.59 18.61 -4.86
N HIS A 94 -20.38 18.73 -4.31
CA HIS A 94 -19.64 17.59 -3.77
C HIS A 94 -19.15 17.85 -2.35
N CYS A 95 -19.02 16.79 -1.56
CA CYS A 95 -18.42 16.92 -0.25
C CYS A 95 -16.94 17.21 -0.40
N HIS A 96 -16.50 18.29 0.22
CA HIS A 96 -15.10 18.70 0.23
C HIS A 96 -14.55 18.59 1.65
N ARG A 97 -13.27 18.23 1.75
CA ARG A 97 -12.53 18.23 3.01
C ARG A 97 -12.58 19.60 3.70
N LYS A 98 -12.42 19.60 5.03
CA LYS A 98 -12.36 20.81 5.85
C LYS A 98 -11.25 20.67 6.88
N ASN A 99 -10.17 21.44 6.73
CA ASN A 99 -8.97 21.28 7.57
C ASN A 99 -9.22 21.42 9.08
N ALA A 100 -10.27 22.14 9.49
CA ALA A 100 -10.66 22.27 10.89
C ALA A 100 -11.33 21.00 11.47
N MET A 101 -11.80 20.09 10.61
CA MET A 101 -12.52 18.89 10.97
C MET A 101 -12.13 17.75 10.01
N PRO A 102 -10.91 17.20 10.13
CA PRO A 102 -10.47 16.11 9.28
C PRO A 102 -11.32 14.88 9.55
N ARG A 103 -11.67 14.16 8.50
CA ARG A 103 -12.32 12.85 8.66
C ARG A 103 -11.30 11.81 9.08
N ILE A 104 -11.75 10.91 9.93
CA ILE A 104 -11.00 9.72 10.32
C ILE A 104 -11.67 8.52 9.69
N GLU A 105 -10.86 7.71 9.01
CA GLU A 105 -11.25 6.48 8.34
C GLU A 105 -10.49 5.32 8.98
N CYS A 106 -11.19 4.22 9.22
CA CYS A 106 -10.66 3.02 9.85
C CYS A 106 -10.84 1.83 8.91
N ILE A 107 -9.73 1.22 8.52
CA ILE A 107 -9.71 0.04 7.65
C ILE A 107 -8.91 -1.08 8.31
N VAL A 108 -9.04 -2.29 7.79
CA VAL A 108 -8.15 -3.40 8.15
C VAL A 108 -6.81 -3.20 7.48
N GLN A 109 -5.73 -3.17 8.25
CA GLN A 109 -4.36 -3.20 7.72
C GLN A 109 -3.62 -4.43 8.26
N ARG A 110 -2.68 -4.95 7.48
CA ARG A 110 -1.75 -5.97 7.96
C ARG A 110 -0.63 -5.33 8.75
N GLN A 111 -0.59 -5.59 10.05
CA GLN A 111 0.49 -5.15 10.92
C GLN A 111 1.43 -6.33 11.20
N TYR A 112 2.73 -6.06 11.19
CA TYR A 112 3.72 -7.07 11.55
C TYR A 112 3.75 -7.24 13.07
N ASP A 113 3.42 -8.44 13.54
CA ASP A 113 3.53 -8.82 14.94
C ASP A 113 4.92 -9.43 15.19
N ASN A 114 5.77 -8.69 15.88
CA ASN A 114 7.13 -9.14 16.24
C ASN A 114 7.11 -10.40 17.12
N GLN A 115 6.08 -10.62 17.95
CA GLN A 115 6.02 -11.76 18.86
C GLN A 115 5.78 -13.07 18.12
N THR A 116 4.86 -13.05 17.13
CA THR A 116 4.57 -14.23 16.30
C THR A 116 5.36 -14.25 14.99
N SER A 117 6.18 -13.21 14.73
CA SER A 117 6.93 -13.03 13.48
C SER A 117 6.04 -13.16 12.23
N SER A 118 4.80 -12.69 12.32
CA SER A 118 3.78 -12.86 11.29
C SER A 118 3.00 -11.57 11.08
N TYR A 119 2.47 -11.38 9.87
CA TYR A 119 1.52 -10.30 9.62
C TYR A 119 0.14 -10.71 10.13
N LYS A 120 -0.50 -9.84 10.91
CA LYS A 120 -1.86 -10.02 11.41
C LYS A 120 -2.74 -8.87 10.95
N PRO A 121 -3.99 -9.13 10.54
CA PRO A 121 -4.94 -8.07 10.26
C PRO A 121 -5.32 -7.35 11.55
N ALA A 122 -5.21 -6.03 11.56
CA ALA A 122 -5.59 -5.18 12.67
C ALA A 122 -6.31 -3.92 12.15
N MET A 123 -7.24 -3.38 12.93
CA MET A 123 -7.89 -2.13 12.57
C MET A 123 -6.92 -0.96 12.72
N TYR A 124 -6.86 -0.11 11.70
CA TYR A 124 -6.02 1.08 11.68
C TYR A 124 -6.88 2.29 11.33
N CYS A 125 -6.86 3.31 12.19
CA CYS A 125 -7.68 4.51 12.06
C CYS A 125 -6.81 5.76 11.92
N ASN A 126 -6.92 6.47 10.81
CA ASN A 126 -6.19 7.72 10.60
C ASN A 126 -6.92 8.65 9.63
N LYS A 127 -6.28 9.74 9.19
CA LYS A 127 -6.92 10.70 8.28
C LYS A 127 -7.39 9.99 7.01
N ALA A 128 -8.64 10.24 6.63
CA ALA A 128 -9.29 9.67 5.46
C ALA A 128 -8.62 10.09 4.15
N GLU A 129 -9.02 9.46 3.05
CA GLU A 129 -8.55 9.85 1.71
C GLU A 129 -8.76 11.36 1.44
N ASN A 130 -7.82 11.99 0.73
CA ASN A 130 -7.81 13.42 0.37
C ASN A 130 -7.61 14.42 1.52
N GLU A 131 -7.48 13.97 2.77
CA GLU A 131 -7.11 14.84 3.88
C GLU A 131 -5.64 15.29 3.79
N ASP A 132 -5.32 16.47 4.33
CA ASP A 132 -3.95 16.99 4.38
C ASP A 132 -3.04 16.12 5.25
N CYS A 133 -1.89 15.72 4.74
CA CYS A 133 -0.90 14.94 5.45
C CYS A 133 0.52 15.51 5.29
N ARG A 134 1.42 15.12 6.19
CA ARG A 134 2.86 15.41 6.07
C ARG A 134 3.72 14.16 6.03
N ARG A 135 3.18 13.04 6.52
CA ARG A 135 3.83 11.74 6.64
C ARG A 135 2.79 10.67 6.31
N ASP A 136 3.28 9.56 5.79
CA ASP A 136 2.48 8.39 5.42
C ASP A 136 1.62 7.88 6.58
N GLU A 137 2.20 7.80 7.77
CA GLU A 137 1.54 7.32 8.99
C GLU A 137 0.35 8.17 9.45
N GLU A 138 0.19 9.40 8.96
CA GLU A 138 -0.99 10.23 9.26
C GLU A 138 -2.24 9.79 8.50
N CYS A 139 -2.09 8.94 7.48
CA CYS A 139 -3.13 8.53 6.56
C CYS A 139 -3.64 7.13 6.86
N PHE A 140 -4.95 6.91 6.68
CA PHE A 140 -5.58 5.60 6.86
C PHE A 140 -4.99 4.52 5.94
N SER A 141 -4.45 4.90 4.78
CA SER A 141 -3.79 4.04 3.80
C SER A 141 -2.29 3.88 4.04
N ASN A 142 -1.75 4.55 5.05
CA ASN A 142 -0.31 4.71 5.28
C ASN A 142 0.43 5.27 4.04
N GLN A 143 -0.21 6.20 3.31
CA GLN A 143 0.35 6.84 2.12
C GLN A 143 -0.03 8.32 2.02
N CYS A 144 0.98 9.18 1.99
CA CYS A 144 0.88 10.61 1.86
C CYS A 144 1.41 11.05 0.48
N ILE A 145 0.50 11.21 -0.48
CA ILE A 145 0.82 11.40 -1.90
C ILE A 145 0.92 12.89 -2.22
N HIS A 146 1.92 13.24 -3.05
CA HIS A 146 2.11 14.58 -3.56
C HIS A 146 1.02 14.98 -4.57
N SER A 147 0.44 16.17 -4.42
CA SER A 147 -0.58 16.67 -5.34
C SER A 147 0.02 17.13 -6.67
N LYS A 148 -0.45 16.53 -7.77
CA LYS A 148 -0.07 16.94 -9.13
C LYS A 148 -0.50 18.39 -9.46
N GLU A 149 -1.56 18.87 -8.82
CA GLU A 149 -2.14 20.20 -9.09
C GLU A 149 -1.53 21.30 -8.24
N ASN A 150 -0.98 20.94 -7.07
CA ASN A 150 -0.37 21.89 -6.17
C ASN A 150 0.88 21.28 -5.56
N SER A 151 2.04 21.68 -6.10
CA SER A 151 3.35 21.12 -5.75
C SER A 151 3.77 21.30 -4.29
N THR A 152 3.00 22.02 -3.48
CA THR A 152 3.29 22.27 -2.07
C THR A 152 2.43 21.44 -1.11
N ARG A 153 1.48 20.66 -1.62
CA ARG A 153 0.50 19.95 -0.79
C ARG A 153 0.58 18.44 -0.97
N TYR A 154 0.44 17.74 0.15
CA TYR A 154 0.36 16.28 0.21
C TYR A 154 -0.97 15.87 0.82
N TYR A 155 -1.54 14.80 0.28
CA TYR A 155 -2.84 14.30 0.68
C TYR A 155 -2.80 12.79 0.91
N CYS A 156 -3.67 12.31 1.80
CA CYS A 156 -3.82 10.88 1.99
C CYS A 156 -4.34 10.20 0.73
N GLY A 157 -3.57 9.23 0.24
CA GLY A 157 -3.89 8.46 -0.95
C GLY A 157 -4.95 7.39 -0.70
N PRO A 158 -5.49 6.78 -1.77
CA PRO A 158 -6.35 5.62 -1.64
C PRO A 158 -5.58 4.44 -1.02
N GLU A 159 -6.31 3.49 -0.45
CA GLU A 159 -5.72 2.21 -0.07
C GLU A 159 -5.15 1.53 -1.32
N ILE A 160 -3.83 1.35 -1.36
CA ILE A 160 -3.23 0.51 -2.39
C ILE A 160 -3.28 -0.91 -1.84
N PRO A 161 -3.96 -1.84 -2.55
CA PRO A 161 -3.88 -3.25 -2.17
C PRO A 161 -2.40 -3.62 -2.19
N VAL A 162 -1.86 -3.93 -1.01
CA VAL A 162 -0.51 -4.48 -0.89
C VAL A 162 -0.53 -5.77 -1.71
N LYS A 163 -0.01 -5.70 -2.93
CA LYS A 163 0.33 -6.90 -3.69
C LYS A 163 1.37 -7.59 -2.85
N ASP A 164 0.96 -8.64 -2.15
CA ASP A 164 1.84 -9.44 -1.32
C ASP A 164 3.09 -9.74 -2.15
N GLY A 165 4.22 -9.23 -1.68
CA GLY A 165 5.52 -9.28 -2.34
C GLY A 165 6.09 -10.70 -2.44
N SER A 166 5.24 -11.73 -2.44
CA SER A 166 5.61 -13.14 -2.62
C SER A 166 6.45 -13.35 -3.88
N PHE A 167 6.32 -12.50 -4.91
CA PHE A 167 7.14 -12.61 -6.11
C PHE A 167 8.65 -12.39 -5.85
N SER A 168 9.04 -11.63 -4.83
CA SER A 168 10.47 -11.34 -4.57
C SER A 168 11.19 -12.48 -3.84
N ILE A 169 10.52 -13.14 -2.87
CA ILE A 169 11.13 -14.23 -2.10
C ILE A 169 11.39 -15.47 -2.97
N TYR A 170 10.47 -15.81 -3.87
CA TYR A 170 10.67 -16.94 -4.78
C TYR A 170 11.87 -16.73 -5.72
N VAL A 171 12.08 -15.51 -6.23
CA VAL A 171 13.25 -15.21 -7.06
C VAL A 171 14.55 -15.32 -6.26
N ILE A 172 14.57 -14.82 -5.01
CA ILE A 172 15.76 -14.87 -4.16
C ILE A 172 16.15 -16.31 -3.78
N ILE A 173 15.18 -17.20 -3.57
CA ILE A 173 15.45 -18.60 -3.17
C ILE A 173 15.67 -19.50 -4.39
N ILE A 174 14.87 -19.38 -5.44
CA ILE A 174 14.92 -20.30 -6.60
C ILE A 174 16.14 -20.00 -7.48
N LEU A 175 16.47 -18.72 -7.71
CA LEU A 175 17.60 -18.34 -8.57
C LEU A 175 18.95 -18.96 -8.14
N PRO A 176 19.38 -18.90 -6.86
CA PRO A 176 20.64 -19.53 -6.45
C PRO A 176 20.59 -21.06 -6.53
N ILE A 177 19.43 -21.69 -6.30
CA ILE A 177 19.28 -23.14 -6.46
C ILE A 177 19.47 -23.54 -7.93
N VAL A 178 18.85 -22.80 -8.86
CA VAL A 178 19.01 -23.04 -10.31
C VAL A 178 20.46 -22.80 -10.74
N LEU A 179 21.11 -21.74 -10.25
CA LEU A 179 22.52 -21.47 -10.52
C LEU A 179 23.44 -22.58 -9.98
N LEU A 180 23.18 -23.12 -8.79
CA LEU A 180 23.92 -24.26 -8.25
C LEU A 180 23.77 -25.50 -9.13
N ILE A 181 22.54 -25.83 -9.56
CA ILE A 181 22.28 -26.98 -10.46
C ILE A 181 23.03 -26.79 -11.78
N LEU A 182 23.00 -25.57 -12.36
CA LEU A 182 23.75 -25.26 -13.57
C LEU A 182 25.26 -25.41 -13.33
N CYS A 183 25.80 -24.91 -12.22
CA CYS A 183 27.20 -25.11 -11.86
C CYS A 183 27.56 -26.61 -11.77
N PHE A 184 26.72 -27.45 -11.15
CA PHE A 184 26.97 -28.89 -11.11
C PHE A 184 26.92 -29.55 -12.49
N MET A 185 26.01 -29.11 -13.36
CA MET A 185 25.90 -29.61 -14.74
C MET A 185 27.13 -29.22 -15.58
N PHE A 186 27.62 -27.99 -15.46
CA PHE A 186 28.78 -27.52 -16.23
C PHE A 186 30.11 -28.04 -15.67
N CYS A 187 30.29 -28.09 -14.34
CA CYS A 187 31.51 -28.63 -13.74
C CYS A 187 31.60 -30.17 -13.84
N GLY A 188 30.47 -30.87 -14.00
CA GLY A 188 30.45 -32.33 -14.21
C GLY A 188 30.80 -32.76 -15.63
N PHE A 189 30.88 -31.82 -16.59
CA PHE A 189 31.16 -32.10 -18.01
C PHE A 189 32.63 -31.90 -18.41
N ASP A 190 33.53 -31.57 -17.47
CA ASP A 190 34.99 -31.54 -17.71
C ASP A 190 35.61 -32.97 -17.67
N GLY A 191 34.88 -33.96 -18.15
CA GLY A 191 35.42 -35.28 -18.47
C GLY A 191 36.04 -35.26 -19.86
N GLU A 192 37.37 -35.28 -19.92
CA GLU A 192 38.20 -35.49 -21.13
C GLU A 192 38.20 -34.36 -22.16
N TYR A 193 38.72 -33.19 -21.79
CA TYR A 193 39.51 -32.42 -22.76
C TYR A 193 40.92 -33.04 -22.80
N GLU A 194 41.13 -33.98 -23.73
CA GLU A 194 42.47 -34.35 -24.19
C GLU A 194 43.16 -33.06 -24.66
N THR A 195 44.04 -32.53 -23.82
CA THR A 195 44.96 -31.47 -24.21
C THR A 195 46.00 -32.05 -25.15
N ASP A 196 45.70 -32.06 -26.45
CA ASP A 196 46.75 -32.14 -27.46
C ASP A 196 47.56 -30.85 -27.42
N ASN A 197 48.63 -30.94 -26.64
CA ASN A 197 49.62 -29.91 -26.41
C ASN A 197 50.50 -29.75 -27.67
N SER A 198 49.94 -29.20 -28.75
CA SER A 198 50.75 -28.83 -29.92
C SER A 198 51.41 -27.48 -29.71
N TYR A 199 52.63 -27.57 -29.20
CA TYR A 199 53.73 -26.61 -29.27
C TYR A 199 53.64 -25.69 -30.51
N PHE A 200 53.27 -24.43 -30.33
CA PHE A 200 53.53 -23.38 -31.33
C PHE A 200 54.41 -22.30 -30.71
N ASP A 201 55.67 -22.40 -31.09
CA ASP A 201 56.73 -21.43 -30.90
C ASP A 201 56.44 -20.21 -31.78
N TYR A 202 56.20 -19.05 -31.16
CA TYR A 202 56.34 -17.75 -31.83
C TYR A 202 57.10 -16.81 -30.91
N GLY A 203 58.41 -16.85 -31.07
CA GLY A 203 59.30 -15.82 -30.59
C GLY A 203 59.04 -14.46 -31.24
N GLY A 204 59.20 -13.43 -30.43
CA GLY A 204 60.08 -12.30 -30.77
C GLY A 204 59.49 -11.18 -31.61
N GLY A 205 59.27 -10.04 -30.95
CA GLY A 205 59.10 -8.72 -31.55
C GLY A 205 58.09 -7.92 -30.73
N GLY A 206 58.45 -7.13 -29.74
CA GLY A 206 59.50 -6.12 -29.78
C GLY A 206 58.84 -4.75 -29.90
N SER A 207 59.23 -3.87 -28.98
CA SER A 207 59.15 -2.41 -29.05
C SER A 207 57.98 -1.69 -28.37
N SER A 208 58.33 -1.13 -27.21
CA SER A 208 58.36 0.32 -26.91
C SER A 208 57.20 1.21 -27.33
N GLY A 209 56.67 1.97 -26.37
CA GLY A 209 55.99 3.22 -26.68
C GLY A 209 55.19 3.76 -25.51
N GLY A 210 55.81 4.64 -24.72
CA GLY A 210 55.19 5.29 -23.57
C GLY A 210 54.09 6.29 -23.91
N GLY A 211 53.55 6.88 -22.84
CA GLY A 211 52.62 7.99 -22.92
C GLY A 211 51.82 8.09 -21.63
N GLY A 212 52.35 8.86 -20.67
CA GLY A 212 51.66 9.19 -19.43
C GLY A 212 50.65 10.33 -19.58
N CYS A 213 50.30 10.86 -18.40
CA CYS A 213 49.53 12.07 -18.10
C CYS A 213 48.00 11.92 -18.12
N ASP A 214 47.21 12.60 -17.30
CA ASP A 214 47.30 13.23 -15.97
C ASP A 214 45.90 13.85 -15.72
N CYS A 215 45.55 14.17 -14.47
CA CYS A 215 44.48 15.08 -14.00
C CYS A 215 43.00 14.72 -14.33
N GLY A 216 42.00 14.87 -13.46
CA GLY A 216 41.81 15.79 -12.33
C GLY A 216 40.87 16.95 -12.71
N GLY A 217 39.75 17.10 -11.99
CA GLY A 217 38.81 18.24 -12.04
C GLY A 217 37.38 17.84 -12.48
N GLU A 218 36.30 18.19 -11.79
CA GLU A 218 36.01 19.02 -10.61
C GLU A 218 34.92 18.36 -9.75
#